data_AF-A0A9D2GLZ3-F1
#
_entry.id   AF-A0A9D2GLZ3-F1
#
_cell.length_a   1.000
_cell.length_b   1.000
_cell.length_c   1.000
_cell.angle_alpha   90.00
_cell.angle_beta   90.00
_cell.angle_gamma   90.00
#
_symmetry.space_group_name_H-M   'P 1'
#
loop_
_entity.id
_entity.type
_entity.pdbx_description
1 polymer ?
#
loop_
_entity_poly.entity_id
_entity_poly.type
_entity_poly.pdbx_seq_one_letter_code
_entity_poly.pdbx_strand_id
1 'polypeptide(L)' 'MEGEAVLLADGKERPIERPKRKNPKHLAATNWLLTEEQLTTNRALRKALRECMGLGPEA' A
#
# COMPACT_ATOMS: atom_id res chain seq x y z
N MET A 1 18.95 14.12 12.10
CA MET A 1 18.67 13.57 10.76
C MET A 1 17.18 13.52 10.58
N GLU A 2 16.65 14.35 9.70
CA GLU A 2 15.25 14.34 9.29
C GLU A 2 15.02 13.02 8.53
N GLY A 3 14.34 12.06 9.17
CA GLY A 3 14.10 10.75 8.57
C GLY A 3 13.19 10.90 7.35
N GLU A 4 13.63 10.39 6.21
CA GLU A 4 12.87 10.37 4.95
C GLU A 4 11.42 9.93 5.21
N ALA A 5 10.47 10.80 4.88
CA ALA A 5 9.06 10.48 5.00
C ALA A 5 8.66 9.55 3.85
N VAL A 6 7.88 8.52 4.15
CA VAL A 6 7.32 7.64 3.12
C VAL A 6 5.87 8.02 2.82
N LEU A 7 5.41 7.64 1.63
CA LEU A 7 4.04 7.86 1.16
C LEU A 7 3.25 6.55 1.31
N LEU A 8 2.12 6.62 2.03
CA LEU A 8 1.24 5.48 2.27
C LEU A 8 -0.05 5.64 1.44
N ALA A 9 -0.36 4.63 0.63
CA ALA A 9 -1.60 4.52 -0.13
C ALA A 9 -2.25 3.15 0.09
N ASP A 10 -3.58 3.11 0.14
CA ASP A 10 -4.40 1.89 0.25
C ASP A 10 -5.48 1.82 -0.86
N GLY A 11 -5.59 2.85 -1.69
CA GLY A 11 -6.54 2.92 -2.80
C GLY A 11 -8.01 3.12 -2.37
N LYS A 12 -8.27 3.38 -1.07
CA LYS A 12 -9.61 3.64 -0.52
C LYS A 12 -9.62 4.94 0.30
N GLU A 13 -9.05 4.93 1.49
CA GLU A 13 -8.95 6.12 2.35
C GLU A 13 -7.80 7.02 1.91
N ARG A 14 -6.72 6.39 1.43
CA ARG A 14 -5.49 7.02 0.96
C ARG A 14 -5.29 6.61 -0.50
N PRO A 15 -5.93 7.32 -1.44
CA PRO A 15 -5.78 7.02 -2.85
C PRO A 15 -4.35 7.35 -3.33
N ILE A 16 -3.92 6.74 -4.43
CA ILE A 16 -2.57 6.90 -5.00
C ILE A 16 -2.28 8.37 -5.34
N GLU A 17 -3.29 9.11 -5.77
CA GLU A 17 -3.20 10.54 -6.13
C GLU A 17 -3.08 11.45 -4.91
N ARG A 18 -3.48 10.97 -3.71
CA ARG A 18 -3.38 11.71 -2.45
C ARG A 18 -2.87 10.81 -1.32
N PRO A 19 -1.61 10.36 -1.40
CA PRO A 19 -1.04 9.46 -0.41
C PRO A 19 -0.77 10.19 0.91
N LYS A 20 -0.80 9.44 2.00
CA LYS A 20 -0.54 9.99 3.34
C LYS A 20 0.96 9.94 3.64
N ARG A 21 1.57 11.07 3.99
CA ARG A 21 2.93 11.10 4.53
C ARG A 21 2.97 10.37 5.88
N LYS A 22 3.92 9.46 6.05
CA LYS A 22 4.14 8.70 7.30
C LYS A 22 5.62 8.72 7.66
N ASN A 23 5.90 8.83 8.95
CA ASN A 23 7.25 8.63 9.46
C ASN A 23 7.53 7.10 9.48
N PRO A 24 8.66 6.61 8.92
CA PRO A 24 9.01 5.19 8.92
C PRO A 24 8.95 4.52 10.28
N LYS A 25 9.20 5.25 11.38
CA LYS A 25 9.11 4.72 12.76
C LYS A 25 7.72 4.21 13.15
N HIS A 26 6.69 4.54 12.38
CA HIS A 26 5.30 4.13 12.60
C HIS A 26 4.84 3.05 11.61
N LEU A 27 5.76 2.44 10.88
CA LEU A 27 5.50 1.37 9.93
C LEU A 27 6.21 0.11 10.37
N ALA A 28 5.61 -1.03 10.04
CA ALA A 28 6.24 -2.33 10.13
C ALA A 28 6.36 -2.85 8.70
N ALA A 29 7.58 -3.26 8.31
CA ALA A 29 7.78 -3.90 7.02
C ALA A 29 7.01 -5.22 6.97
N THR A 30 6.37 -5.47 5.83
CA THR A 30 5.80 -6.78 5.51
C THR A 30 6.73 -7.49 4.54
N ASN A 31 6.61 -8.82 4.42
CA ASN A 31 7.33 -9.59 3.41
C ASN A 31 6.59 -9.61 2.05
N TRP A 32 5.59 -8.74 1.88
CA TRP A 32 4.82 -8.64 0.65
C TRP A 32 5.42 -7.58 -0.26
N LEU A 33 5.69 -7.95 -1.50
CA LEU A 33 6.09 -7.03 -2.56
C LEU A 33 4.97 -6.95 -3.59
N LEU A 34 4.65 -5.73 -4.01
CA LEU A 34 3.69 -5.46 -5.07
C LEU A 34 4.43 -5.03 -6.35
N THR A 35 3.94 -5.45 -7.51
CA THR A 35 4.47 -5.04 -8.81
C THR A 35 3.94 -3.66 -9.22
N GLU A 36 4.57 -3.02 -10.21
CA GLU A 36 4.13 -1.71 -10.71
C GLU A 36 2.70 -1.74 -11.28
N GLU A 37 2.30 -2.85 -11.90
CA GLU A 37 0.94 -3.05 -12.43
C GLU A 37 -0.11 -3.08 -11.30
N GLN A 38 0.26 -3.67 -10.16
CA GLN A 38 -0.61 -3.70 -8.97
C GLN A 38 -0.76 -2.31 -8.33
N LEU A 39 0.18 -1.39 -8.60
CA LEU A 39 0.20 -0.02 -8.09
C LEU A 39 -0.39 1.00 -9.08
N THR A 40 -0.84 0.59 -10.27
CA THR A 40 -1.24 1.53 -11.34
C THR A 40 -2.54 2.30 -11.04
N THR A 41 -3.50 1.68 -10.37
CA THR A 41 -4.80 2.32 -10.07
C THR A 41 -5.28 1.97 -8.67
N ASN A 42 -6.14 2.82 -8.09
CA ASN A 42 -6.77 2.58 -6.79
C ASN A 42 -7.57 1.25 -6.76
N ARG A 43 -8.08 0.79 -7.91
CA ARG A 43 -8.74 -0.52 -8.02
C ARG A 43 -7.73 -1.67 -7.99
N ALA A 44 -6.62 -1.56 -8.73
CA ALA A 44 -5.55 -2.56 -8.73
C ALA A 44 -4.93 -2.71 -7.34
N LEU A 45 -4.61 -1.59 -6.68
CA LEU A 45 -4.02 -1.57 -5.34
C LEU A 45 -4.93 -2.25 -4.30
N ARG A 46 -6.23 -1.92 -4.29
CA ARG A 46 -7.20 -2.59 -3.39
C ARG A 46 -7.36 -4.07 -3.66
N LYS A 47 -7.16 -4.54 -4.90
CA LYS A 47 -7.19 -5.96 -5.23
C LYS A 47 -5.94 -6.65 -4.66
N ALA A 48 -4.76 -6.11 -4.98
CA ALA A 48 -3.48 -6.66 -4.53
C ALA A 48 -3.37 -6.71 -3.00
N LEU A 49 -3.79 -5.65 -2.29
CA LEU A 49 -3.77 -5.63 -0.82
C LEU A 49 -4.71 -6.69 -0.19
N ARG A 50 -5.86 -6.98 -0.83
CA ARG A 50 -6.75 -8.06 -0.37
C ARG A 50 -6.12 -9.43 -0.56
N GLU A 51 -5.44 -9.65 -1.67
CA GLU A 51 -4.70 -10.90 -1.94
C GLU A 51 -3.58 -11.10 -0.90
N CYS A 52 -2.79 -10.06 -0.59
CA CYS A 52 -1.77 -10.13 0.46
C CYS A 52 -2.32 -10.42 1.87
N MET A 53 -3.56 -10.02 2.15
CA MET A 53 -4.21 -10.29 3.43
C MET A 53 -4.93 -11.65 3.48
N GLY A 54 -4.86 -12.45 2.41
CA GLY A 54 -5.63 -13.71 2.33
C GLY A 54 -7.13 -13.46 2.32
N LEU A 55 -7.58 -12.38 1.69
CA LEU A 55 -9.01 -12.03 1.51
C LEU A 55 -9.42 -12.08 0.03
N GLY A 56 -8.66 -12.83 -0.77
CA GLY A 56 -8.93 -13.06 -2.19
C GLY A 56 -9.98 -14.17 -2.39
N PRO A 57 -10.45 -14.37 -3.63
CA PRO A 57 -11.48 -15.38 -3.94
C PRO A 57 -11.04 -16.84 -3.70
N GLU A 58 -9.77 -17.09 -3.41
CA GLU A 58 -9.22 -18.42 -3.09
C GLU A 58 -8.87 -18.61 -1.60
N ALA A 59 -9.30 -17.68 -0.72
CA ALA A 59 -9.09 -17.76 0.73
C ALA A 59 -10.34 -18.20 1.51
#